data_AF-A0A316QXK3-F1
#
_entry.id   AF-A0A316QXK3-F1
#
_cell.length_a   1.000
_cell.length_b   1.000
_cell.length_c   1.000
_cell.angle_alpha   90.00
_cell.angle_beta   90.00
_cell.angle_gamma   90.00
#
_symmetry.space_group_name_H-M   'P 1'
#
loop_
_entity.id
_entity.type
_entity.pdbx_description
1 polymer ?
#
loop_
_entity_poly.entity_id
_entity_poly.type
_entity_poly.pdbx_seq_one_letter_code
_entity_poly.pdbx_strand_id
1 'polypeptide(L)'
;MIKNGMYYITEDFKQLIRNLGGEWNDQKKRPIVCLMQSTEHPDLYWAIPVGKVNHRDDKAMERIKSFMNKPTKDLRCCYYHIGRTTNKSIFFISDAIPITDKYISEEHLGSDNKLHIIKNPHLLQALHYKLNRILNFEASNMNYFRQHITDLKIHLLKELESEKV
;
A
#
# COMPACT_ATOMS: atom_id res chain seq x y z
N MET A 1 14.08 -5.49 -0.30
CA MET A 1 12.79 -5.72 -1.00
C MET A 1 12.93 -5.51 -2.50
N ILE A 2 12.03 -6.08 -3.32
CA ILE A 2 12.03 -5.92 -4.79
C ILE A 2 10.82 -5.09 -5.22
N LYS A 3 11.04 -4.12 -6.12
CA LYS A 3 9.98 -3.29 -6.71
C LYS A 3 8.91 -4.16 -7.38
N ASN A 4 7.64 -3.80 -7.14
CA ASN A 4 6.43 -4.52 -7.56
C ASN A 4 6.25 -5.92 -6.94
N GLY A 5 7.13 -6.32 -6.01
CA GLY A 5 7.01 -7.54 -5.23
C GLY A 5 5.87 -7.43 -4.22
N MET A 6 5.22 -8.56 -3.95
CA MET A 6 4.19 -8.68 -2.93
C MET A 6 4.71 -9.34 -1.67
N TYR A 7 4.37 -8.79 -0.51
CA TYR A 7 4.90 -9.21 0.78
C TYR A 7 3.81 -9.16 1.85
N TYR A 8 4.11 -9.70 3.02
CA TYR A 8 3.33 -9.50 4.24
C TYR A 8 4.14 -8.71 5.25
N ILE A 9 3.44 -7.93 6.07
CA ILE A 9 4.06 -7.11 7.12
C ILE A 9 4.06 -7.84 8.46
N THR A 10 4.95 -7.46 9.37
CA THR A 10 4.98 -7.96 10.75
C THR A 10 3.82 -7.40 11.59
N GLU A 11 3.49 -8.06 12.70
CA GLU A 11 2.54 -7.50 13.68
C GLU A 11 3.09 -6.24 14.35
N ASP A 12 4.40 -6.20 14.61
CA ASP A 12 5.08 -5.03 15.17
C ASP A 12 4.87 -3.79 14.31
N PHE A 13 4.88 -3.95 12.97
CA PHE A 13 4.62 -2.83 12.07
C PHE A 13 3.17 -2.33 12.16
N LYS A 14 2.21 -3.25 12.30
CA LYS A 14 0.80 -2.86 12.51
C LYS A 14 0.63 -2.13 13.83
N GLN A 15 1.37 -2.55 14.86
CA GLN A 15 1.35 -1.88 16.15
C GLN A 15 2.03 -0.51 16.09
N LEU A 16 3.13 -0.37 15.33
CA LEU A 16 3.77 0.91 15.07
C LEU A 16 2.79 1.89 14.42
N ILE A 17 2.05 1.48 13.39
CA ILE A 17 1.02 2.32 12.75
C ILE A 17 0.03 2.84 13.80
N ARG A 18 -0.47 1.95 14.69
CA ARG A 18 -1.40 2.33 15.77
C ARG A 18 -0.77 3.27 16.80
N ASN A 19 0.49 3.03 17.16
CA ASN A 19 1.21 3.86 18.13
C ASN A 19 1.44 5.28 17.60
N LEU A 20 1.54 5.45 16.27
CA LEU A 20 1.64 6.75 15.60
C LEU A 20 0.27 7.38 15.31
N GLY A 21 -0.81 6.81 15.87
CA GLY A 21 -2.18 7.31 15.73
C GLY A 21 -2.92 6.81 14.47
N GLY A 22 -2.27 6.02 13.63
CA GLY A 22 -2.88 5.46 12.43
C GLY A 22 -3.73 4.21 12.70
N GLU A 23 -4.45 3.77 11.66
CA GLU A 23 -5.31 2.60 11.70
C GLU A 23 -4.81 1.49 10.78
N TRP A 24 -4.70 0.28 11.34
CA TRP A 24 -4.55 -0.97 10.60
C TRP A 24 -5.55 -2.01 11.08
N ASN A 25 -6.74 -2.00 10.47
CA ASN A 25 -7.91 -2.76 10.92
C ASN A 25 -8.07 -4.11 10.21
N ASP A 26 -7.02 -4.62 9.57
CA ASP A 26 -7.08 -5.93 8.92
C ASP A 26 -7.01 -7.06 9.93
N GLN A 27 -8.13 -7.77 10.07
CA GLN A 27 -8.25 -9.00 10.86
C GLN A 27 -7.62 -10.22 10.17
N LYS A 28 -7.29 -10.12 8.87
CA LYS A 28 -6.73 -11.22 8.07
C LYS A 28 -5.33 -10.88 7.60
N LYS A 29 -4.51 -11.92 7.40
CA LYS A 29 -3.19 -11.79 6.76
C LYS A 29 -3.37 -11.22 5.36
N ARG A 30 -2.94 -9.97 5.16
CA ARG A 30 -3.14 -9.22 3.92
C ARG A 30 -1.79 -8.94 3.26
N PRO A 31 -1.62 -9.29 1.97
CA PRO A 31 -0.42 -8.92 1.26
C PRO A 31 -0.44 -7.43 0.91
N ILE A 32 0.74 -6.85 0.87
CA ILE A 32 1.03 -5.52 0.33
C ILE A 32 1.82 -5.68 -0.97
N VAL A 33 1.77 -4.69 -1.86
CA VAL A 33 2.68 -4.59 -3.01
C VAL A 33 3.63 -3.41 -2.79
N CYS A 34 4.94 -3.65 -2.80
CA CYS A 34 5.96 -2.60 -2.72
C CYS A 34 6.13 -1.94 -4.09
N LEU A 35 5.31 -0.93 -4.38
CA LEU A 35 5.12 -0.40 -5.73
C LEU A 35 6.23 0.57 -6.16
N MET A 36 6.71 1.41 -5.24
CA MET A 36 7.69 2.46 -5.55
C MET A 36 8.75 2.51 -4.47
N GLN A 37 10.01 2.67 -4.87
CA GLN A 37 11.05 3.10 -3.94
C GLN A 37 10.85 4.59 -3.64
N SER A 38 11.08 4.99 -2.40
CA SER A 38 11.05 6.40 -2.01
C SER A 38 12.24 7.13 -2.61
N THR A 39 12.05 8.40 -2.97
CA THR A 39 13.13 9.29 -3.37
C THR A 39 13.94 9.80 -2.18
N GLU A 40 13.41 9.64 -0.95
CA GLU A 40 14.03 10.14 0.29
C GLU A 40 15.07 9.16 0.84
N HIS A 41 14.89 7.85 0.65
CA HIS A 41 15.84 6.82 1.08
C HIS A 41 15.70 5.54 0.23
N PRO A 42 16.81 4.90 -0.21
CA PRO A 42 16.75 3.70 -1.05
C PRO A 42 16.08 2.50 -0.35
N ASP A 43 16.18 2.40 0.97
CA ASP A 43 15.59 1.26 1.72
C ASP A 43 14.12 1.50 2.12
N LEU A 44 13.58 2.69 1.82
CA LEU A 44 12.19 3.02 2.08
C LEU A 44 11.35 2.81 0.82
N TYR A 45 10.25 2.07 0.94
CA TYR A 45 9.33 1.78 -0.16
C TYR A 45 7.91 2.25 0.17
N TRP A 46 7.19 2.65 -0.86
CA TRP A 46 5.76 2.89 -0.82
C TRP A 46 5.01 1.63 -1.19
N ALA A 47 4.24 1.10 -0.25
CA ALA A 47 3.49 -0.12 -0.40
C ALA A 47 1.97 0.09 -0.30
N ILE A 48 1.22 -0.76 -1.01
CA ILE A 48 -0.24 -0.69 -1.07
C ILE A 48 -0.85 -2.04 -0.63
N PRO A 49 -1.80 -2.06 0.31
CA PRO A 49 -2.51 -3.29 0.68
C PRO A 49 -3.36 -3.84 -0.47
N VAL A 50 -3.41 -5.17 -0.58
CA VAL A 50 -4.13 -5.88 -1.65
C VAL A 50 -5.15 -6.84 -1.03
N GLY A 51 -6.39 -6.80 -1.51
CA GLY A 51 -7.46 -7.72 -1.10
C GLY A 51 -8.05 -8.47 -2.29
N LYS A 52 -8.77 -9.56 -2.04
CA LYS A 52 -9.45 -10.31 -3.10
C LYS A 52 -10.88 -9.82 -3.29
N VAL A 53 -11.34 -9.73 -4.54
CA VAL A 53 -12.73 -9.32 -4.86
C VAL A 53 -13.75 -10.33 -4.33
N ASN A 54 -13.45 -11.63 -4.40
CA ASN A 54 -14.36 -12.69 -3.94
C ASN A 54 -14.56 -12.74 -2.41
N HIS A 55 -13.83 -11.93 -1.64
CA HIS A 55 -13.99 -11.77 -0.20
C HIS A 55 -14.81 -10.52 0.15
N ARG A 56 -15.56 -9.97 -0.80
CA ARG A 56 -16.38 -8.76 -0.63
C ARG A 56 -17.83 -9.07 -0.99
N ASP A 57 -18.73 -8.58 -0.17
CA ASP A 57 -20.15 -8.57 -0.47
C ASP A 57 -20.48 -7.48 -1.52
N ASP A 58 -21.70 -7.51 -2.04
CA ASP A 58 -22.14 -6.60 -3.08
C ASP A 58 -22.10 -5.14 -2.61
N LYS A 59 -22.48 -4.87 -1.36
CA LYS A 59 -22.47 -3.53 -0.76
C LYS A 59 -21.05 -2.94 -0.71
N ALA A 60 -20.06 -3.72 -0.30
CA ALA A 60 -18.66 -3.30 -0.28
C ALA A 60 -18.14 -3.06 -1.71
N MET A 61 -18.54 -3.92 -2.65
CA MET A 61 -18.15 -3.76 -4.06
C MET A 61 -18.79 -2.52 -4.71
N GLU A 62 -20.05 -2.22 -4.41
CA GLU A 62 -20.72 -0.99 -4.83
C GLU A 62 -20.03 0.25 -4.29
N ARG A 63 -19.68 0.26 -3.00
CA ARG A 63 -18.91 1.35 -2.39
C ARG A 63 -17.56 1.54 -3.09
N ILE A 64 -16.82 0.48 -3.36
CA ILE A 64 -15.53 0.58 -4.07
C ILE A 64 -15.71 1.16 -5.48
N LYS A 65 -16.70 0.64 -6.23
CA LYS A 65 -17.00 1.14 -7.58
C LYS A 65 -17.45 2.59 -7.55
N SER A 66 -18.25 3.01 -6.56
CA SER A 66 -18.73 4.39 -6.47
C SER A 66 -17.59 5.39 -6.28
N PHE A 67 -16.53 5.02 -5.57
CA PHE A 67 -15.30 5.81 -5.51
C PHE A 67 -14.56 5.80 -6.85
N MET A 68 -14.33 4.62 -7.43
CA MET A 68 -13.59 4.50 -8.70
C MET A 68 -14.24 5.25 -9.87
N ASN A 69 -15.57 5.38 -9.86
CA ASN A 69 -16.35 6.05 -10.90
C ASN A 69 -16.48 7.56 -10.68
N LYS A 70 -15.87 8.12 -9.62
CA LYS A 70 -15.84 9.58 -9.44
C LYS A 70 -15.02 10.25 -10.55
N PRO A 71 -15.31 11.53 -10.87
CA PRO A 71 -14.54 12.29 -11.86
C PRO A 71 -13.04 12.25 -11.55
N THR A 72 -12.20 12.24 -12.58
CA THR A 72 -10.74 12.17 -12.41
C THR A 72 -10.17 13.31 -11.56
N LYS A 73 -10.83 14.48 -11.51
CA LYS A 73 -10.42 15.59 -10.64
C LYS A 73 -10.61 15.28 -9.15
N ASP A 74 -11.56 14.42 -8.78
CA ASP A 74 -11.81 14.01 -7.40
C ASP A 74 -10.77 12.99 -6.93
N LEU A 75 -10.01 13.32 -5.89
CA LEU A 75 -8.97 12.44 -5.35
C LEU A 75 -9.50 11.04 -4.98
N ARG A 76 -10.77 10.95 -4.58
CA ARG A 76 -11.38 9.69 -4.15
C ARG A 76 -11.48 8.66 -5.26
N CYS A 77 -11.38 9.06 -6.54
CA CYS A 77 -11.24 8.11 -7.65
C CYS A 77 -9.93 7.29 -7.59
N CYS A 78 -8.96 7.75 -6.81
CA CYS A 78 -7.69 7.09 -6.58
C CYS A 78 -7.70 6.12 -5.40
N TYR A 79 -8.72 6.12 -4.53
CA TYR A 79 -8.70 5.32 -3.29
C TYR A 79 -8.59 3.82 -3.54
N TYR A 80 -9.17 3.35 -4.64
CA TYR A 80 -9.15 1.95 -5.03
C TYR A 80 -8.75 1.76 -6.49
N HIS A 81 -8.22 0.58 -6.78
CA HIS A 81 -8.12 0.09 -8.15
C HIS A 81 -8.43 -1.41 -8.17
N ILE A 82 -9.14 -1.86 -9.20
CA ILE A 82 -9.40 -3.28 -9.41
C ILE A 82 -8.50 -3.75 -10.54
N GLY A 83 -7.64 -4.72 -10.24
CA GLY A 83 -6.73 -5.33 -11.20
C GLY A 83 -6.71 -6.85 -11.05
N ARG A 84 -5.78 -7.49 -11.75
CA ARG A 84 -5.52 -8.92 -11.58
C ARG A 84 -4.07 -9.12 -11.15
N THR A 85 -3.91 -9.88 -10.06
CA THR A 85 -2.64 -10.54 -9.71
C THR A 85 -2.77 -12.00 -10.17
N THR A 86 -2.62 -12.99 -9.27
CA THR A 86 -3.12 -14.36 -9.50
C THR A 86 -4.64 -14.41 -9.54
N ASN A 87 -5.31 -13.52 -8.80
CA ASN A 87 -6.76 -13.43 -8.69
C ASN A 87 -7.24 -12.02 -9.03
N LYS A 88 -8.56 -11.85 -9.20
CA LYS A 88 -9.17 -10.51 -9.26
C LYS A 88 -9.00 -9.84 -7.90
N SER A 89 -8.26 -8.73 -7.89
CA SER A 89 -7.72 -8.10 -6.69
C SER A 89 -8.13 -6.63 -6.61
N ILE A 90 -8.26 -6.15 -5.39
CA ILE A 90 -8.55 -4.77 -5.01
C ILE A 90 -7.27 -4.20 -4.40
N PHE A 91 -6.76 -3.12 -4.96
CA PHE A 91 -5.65 -2.35 -4.42
C PHE A 91 -6.23 -1.19 -3.61
N PHE A 92 -5.87 -1.12 -2.33
CA PHE A 92 -6.36 -0.14 -1.36
C PHE A 92 -5.38 1.04 -1.32
N ILE A 93 -5.39 1.86 -2.36
CA ILE A 93 -4.33 2.86 -2.62
C ILE A 93 -4.37 4.00 -1.60
N SER A 94 -5.55 4.39 -1.11
CA SER A 94 -5.64 5.36 0.00
C SER A 94 -5.12 4.79 1.32
N ASP A 95 -4.92 3.48 1.41
CA ASP A 95 -4.34 2.80 2.56
C ASP A 95 -2.84 2.54 2.38
N ALA A 96 -2.18 3.32 1.52
CA ALA A 96 -0.75 3.19 1.28
C ALA A 96 0.06 3.45 2.56
N ILE A 97 1.20 2.79 2.66
CA ILE A 97 2.12 2.86 3.79
C ILE A 97 3.56 2.99 3.27
N PRO A 98 4.40 3.82 3.88
CA PRO A 98 5.85 3.67 3.76
C PRO A 98 6.28 2.40 4.51
N ILE A 99 7.31 1.70 4.04
CA ILE A 99 7.80 0.48 4.68
C ILE A 99 9.28 0.21 4.38
N THR A 100 9.98 -0.44 5.30
CA THR A 100 11.35 -0.95 5.18
C THR A 100 11.36 -2.48 5.26
N ASP A 101 12.48 -3.11 4.91
CA ASP A 101 12.60 -4.57 4.90
C ASP A 101 12.51 -5.19 6.31
N LYS A 102 12.94 -4.45 7.34
CA LYS A 102 12.77 -4.75 8.76
C LYS A 102 11.36 -5.19 9.14
N TYR A 103 10.36 -4.61 8.47
CA TYR A 103 8.94 -4.83 8.78
C TYR A 103 8.26 -5.83 7.83
N ILE A 104 9.02 -6.53 7.00
CA ILE A 104 8.52 -7.63 6.16
C ILE A 104 8.59 -8.94 6.93
N SER A 105 7.45 -9.64 7.03
CA SER A 105 7.38 -10.95 7.67
C SER A 105 7.67 -12.09 6.70
N GLU A 106 7.10 -12.06 5.48
CA GLU A 106 7.33 -13.08 4.46
C GLU A 106 6.99 -12.57 3.04
N GLU A 107 7.46 -13.31 2.04
CA GLU A 107 7.12 -13.11 0.64
C GLU A 107 5.71 -13.66 0.32
N HIS A 108 4.95 -12.94 -0.51
CA HIS A 108 3.73 -13.49 -1.08
C HIS A 108 4.07 -14.34 -2.30
N LEU A 109 3.97 -15.66 -2.16
CA LEU A 109 4.34 -16.58 -3.22
C LEU A 109 3.27 -16.68 -4.32
N GLY A 110 3.74 -16.70 -5.57
CA GLY A 110 2.94 -17.03 -6.74
C GLY A 110 2.72 -18.54 -6.90
N SER A 111 2.03 -18.94 -7.96
CA SER A 111 1.78 -20.36 -8.28
C SER A 111 3.06 -21.16 -8.58
N ASP A 112 4.16 -20.48 -8.86
CA ASP A 112 5.49 -21.04 -9.09
C ASP A 112 6.34 -21.13 -7.80
N ASN A 113 5.74 -20.89 -6.63
CA ASN A 113 6.40 -20.84 -5.32
C ASN A 113 7.56 -19.82 -5.24
N LYS A 114 7.55 -18.80 -6.10
CA LYS A 114 8.48 -17.67 -6.04
C LYS A 114 7.75 -16.41 -5.61
N LEU A 115 8.50 -15.41 -5.16
CA LEU A 115 7.96 -14.07 -4.91
C LEU A 115 7.06 -13.62 -6.06
N HIS A 116 5.81 -13.28 -5.75
CA HIS A 116 4.90 -12.74 -6.72
C HIS A 116 5.25 -11.29 -7.04
N ILE A 117 5.67 -11.04 -8.28
CA ILE A 117 5.99 -9.71 -8.79
C ILE A 117 4.92 -9.33 -9.82
N ILE A 118 4.29 -8.17 -9.65
CA ILE A 118 3.34 -7.64 -10.64
C ILE A 118 4.10 -7.22 -11.89
N LYS A 119 3.77 -7.85 -13.03
CA LYS A 119 4.42 -7.60 -14.33
C LYS A 119 3.57 -6.81 -15.32
N ASN A 120 2.26 -6.69 -15.08
CA ASN A 120 1.34 -6.05 -16.04
C ASN A 120 1.60 -4.53 -16.09
N PRO A 121 2.09 -3.98 -17.22
CA PRO A 121 2.48 -2.57 -17.29
C PRO A 121 1.29 -1.60 -17.20
N HIS A 122 0.11 -1.97 -17.74
CA HIS A 122 -1.08 -1.13 -17.65
C HIS A 122 -1.59 -1.03 -16.21
N LEU A 123 -1.57 -2.16 -15.48
CA LEU A 123 -1.90 -2.18 -14.06
C LEU A 123 -0.91 -1.31 -13.27
N LEU A 124 0.39 -1.52 -13.48
CA LEU A 124 1.42 -0.75 -12.80
C LEU A 124 1.28 0.76 -13.08
N GLN A 125 1.06 1.16 -14.34
CA GLN A 125 0.85 2.56 -14.70
C GLN A 125 -0.35 3.16 -13.94
N ALA A 126 -1.48 2.44 -13.87
CA ALA A 126 -2.65 2.90 -13.14
C ALA A 126 -2.39 3.01 -11.63
N LEU A 127 -1.67 2.05 -11.05
CA LEU A 127 -1.32 2.07 -9.63
C LEU A 127 -0.35 3.21 -9.30
N HIS A 128 0.70 3.41 -10.11
CA HIS A 128 1.66 4.52 -9.94
C HIS A 128 0.96 5.87 -10.04
N TYR A 129 0.12 6.08 -11.07
CA TYR A 129 -0.64 7.32 -11.23
C TYR A 129 -1.50 7.62 -10.00
N LYS A 130 -2.26 6.63 -9.52
CA LYS A 130 -3.14 6.81 -8.37
C LYS A 130 -2.36 7.01 -7.07
N LEU A 131 -1.30 6.24 -6.83
CA LEU A 131 -0.48 6.37 -5.63
C LEU A 131 0.20 7.74 -5.57
N ASN A 132 0.77 8.22 -6.67
CA ASN A 132 1.38 9.55 -6.71
C ASN A 132 0.38 10.65 -6.34
N ARG A 133 -0.88 10.54 -6.76
CA ARG A 133 -1.92 11.51 -6.37
C ARG A 133 -2.22 11.46 -4.87
N ILE A 134 -2.26 10.27 -4.27
CA ILE A 134 -2.44 10.10 -2.82
C ILE A 134 -1.25 10.72 -2.07
N LEU A 135 -0.02 10.38 -2.45
CA LEU A 135 1.19 10.89 -1.79
C LEU A 135 1.36 12.41 -1.95
N ASN A 136 1.07 12.96 -3.13
CA ASN A 136 1.11 14.41 -3.34
C ASN A 136 0.07 15.16 -2.50
N PHE A 137 -1.12 14.58 -2.31
CA PHE A 137 -2.13 15.17 -1.45
C PHE A 137 -1.72 15.11 0.02
N GLU A 138 -1.24 13.95 0.48
CA GLU A 138 -0.73 13.75 1.84
C GLU A 138 0.41 14.71 2.18
N ALA A 139 1.32 14.99 1.23
CA ALA A 139 2.44 15.93 1.44
C ALA A 139 1.99 17.35 1.79
N SER A 140 0.77 17.76 1.39
CA SER A 140 0.18 19.05 1.76
C SER A 140 -0.85 18.96 2.89
N ASN A 141 -1.24 17.75 3.27
CA ASN A 141 -2.30 17.47 4.24
C ASN A 141 -1.82 16.32 5.15
N MET A 142 -0.91 16.65 6.04
CA MET A 142 -0.22 15.67 6.89
C MET A 142 -1.22 14.78 7.64
N ASN A 143 -1.02 13.46 7.54
CA ASN A 143 -1.82 12.40 8.15
C ASN A 143 -3.31 12.48 7.80
N TYR A 144 -3.65 12.96 6.60
CA TYR A 144 -5.03 12.97 6.12
C TYR A 144 -5.56 11.55 5.95
N PHE A 145 -4.73 10.64 5.47
CA PHE A 145 -5.09 9.24 5.36
C PHE A 145 -4.94 8.53 6.70
N ARG A 146 -5.89 7.63 6.99
CA ARG A 146 -6.01 6.96 8.29
C ARG A 146 -4.77 6.17 8.72
N GLN A 147 -3.85 5.86 7.82
CA GLN A 147 -2.59 5.17 8.12
C GLN A 147 -1.55 6.08 8.79
N HIS A 148 -1.82 7.39 8.85
CA HIS A 148 -0.86 8.40 9.31
C HIS A 148 0.45 8.30 8.53
N ILE A 149 0.32 8.40 7.20
CA ILE A 149 1.39 8.13 6.23
C ILE A 149 2.60 9.03 6.52
N THR A 150 2.38 10.30 6.81
CA THR A 150 3.46 11.26 7.06
C THR A 150 4.25 10.91 8.31
N ASP A 151 3.58 10.64 9.43
CA ASP A 151 4.25 10.30 10.69
C ASP A 151 5.00 8.98 10.59
N LEU A 152 4.38 7.98 9.96
CA LEU A 152 5.02 6.68 9.72
C LEU A 152 6.27 6.84 8.86
N LYS A 153 6.23 7.67 7.81
CA LYS A 153 7.38 7.94 6.95
C LYS A 153 8.52 8.58 7.76
N ILE A 154 8.20 9.62 8.55
CA ILE A 154 9.19 10.32 9.36
C ILE A 154 9.83 9.38 10.38
N HIS A 155 9.04 8.52 11.02
CA HIS A 155 9.54 7.52 11.95
C HIS A 155 10.54 6.57 11.28
N LEU A 156 10.16 6.00 10.13
CA LEU A 156 11.01 5.06 9.40
C LEU A 156 12.30 5.70 8.87
N LEU A 157 12.25 6.96 8.44
CA LEU A 157 13.45 7.69 8.02
C LEU A 157 14.42 7.88 9.20
N LYS A 158 13.93 8.25 10.38
CA LYS A 158 14.76 8.39 11.59
C LYS A 158 15.37 7.05 12.02
N GLU A 159 14.61 5.97 11.90
CA GLU A 159 15.10 4.62 12.17
C GLU A 159 16.27 4.27 11.23
N LEU A 160 16.10 4.47 9.93
CA LEU A 160 17.14 4.24 8.91
C LEU A 160 18.38 5.12 9.10
N GLU A 161 18.22 6.34 9.61
CA GLU A 161 19.34 7.23 9.95
C GLU A 161 20.11 6.72 11.18
N SER A 162 19.41 6.18 12.17
CA SER A 162 20.01 5.69 13.42
C SER A 162 20.75 4.36 13.23
N GLU A 163 20.31 3.51 12.29
CA GLU A 163 20.95 2.23 11.98
C GLU A 163 22.27 2.36 11.19
N LYS A 164 22.62 3.59 10.74
CA LYS A 164 23.90 3.88 10.06
C LYS A 164 25.05 4.22 11.03
N VAL A 165 24.77 4.32 12.33
CA VAL A 165 25.72 4.70 13.38
C VAL A 165 26.29 3.47 14.08
#